data_AF-A0A7Y5WHG8-F1
#
_entry.id   AF-A0A7Y5WHG8-F1
#
_cell.length_a   1.000
_cell.length_b   1.000
_cell.length_c   1.000
_cell.angle_alpha   90.00
_cell.angle_beta   90.00
_cell.angle_gamma   90.00
#
_symmetry.space_group_name_H-M   'P 1'
#
loop_
_entity.id
_entity.type
_entity.pdbx_description
1 polymer ?
#
loop_
_entity_poly.entity_id
_entity_poly.type
_entity_poly.pdbx_seq_one_letter_code
_entity_poly.pdbx_strand_id
1 'polypeptide(L)'
;MSAAPPKPTVTEREARQVAEAARQQEWRKPSFAKELFLGRFRLDLIHPHPMPTDEAAQRGEEFLAKLRDFIETKVDGALIERESRIPDEVIAGLKELGAFGMKIDTKYGGLGLTQVYYNKA
;
A
#
# COMPACT_ATOMS: atom_id res chain seq x y z
N MET A 1 -24.16 26.36 22.36
CA MET A 1 -23.20 25.91 21.33
C MET A 1 -21.96 25.42 22.04
N SER A 2 -21.74 24.11 22.10
CA SER A 2 -20.57 23.53 22.80
C SER A 2 -19.41 23.43 21.81
N ALA A 3 -18.28 24.05 22.12
CA ALA A 3 -17.08 24.00 21.30
C ALA A 3 -16.54 22.56 21.22
N ALA A 4 -16.13 22.14 20.02
CA ALA A 4 -15.50 20.85 19.80
C ALA A 4 -14.17 20.76 20.57
N PRO A 5 -13.79 19.59 21.11
CA PRO A 5 -12.55 19.43 21.85
C PRO A 5 -11.34 19.71 20.94
N PRO A 6 -10.24 20.26 21.48
CA PRO A 6 -9.03 20.54 20.71
C PRO A 6 -8.46 19.25 20.11
N LYS A 7 -8.10 19.29 18.82
CA LYS A 7 -7.45 18.15 18.15
C LYS A 7 -6.10 17.87 18.80
N PRO A 8 -5.75 16.61 19.10
CA PRO A 8 -4.44 16.28 19.66
C PRO A 8 -3.36 16.65 18.63
N THR A 9 -2.46 17.55 19.03
CA THR A 9 -1.24 17.88 18.29
C THR A 9 -0.22 16.76 18.50
N VAL A 10 -0.07 15.89 17.49
CA VAL A 10 0.99 14.88 17.45
C VAL A 10 2.29 15.55 17.02
N THR A 11 3.34 15.43 17.82
CA THR A 11 4.66 15.95 17.51
C THR A 11 5.42 15.01 16.55
N GLU A 12 6.39 15.54 15.82
CA GLU A 12 7.30 14.73 14.98
C GLU A 12 7.95 13.59 15.77
N ARG A 13 8.33 13.85 17.03
CA ARG A 13 8.97 12.88 17.91
C ARG A 13 8.03 11.73 18.25
N GLU A 14 6.78 12.01 18.56
CA GLU A 14 5.76 10.99 18.83
C GLU A 14 5.45 10.17 17.56
N ALA A 15 5.30 10.84 16.41
CA ALA A 15 5.10 10.16 15.12
C ALA A 15 6.27 9.20 14.80
N ARG A 16 7.51 9.65 15.03
CA ARG A 16 8.72 8.82 14.83
C ARG A 16 8.78 7.64 15.79
N GLN A 17 8.43 7.83 17.06
CA GLN A 17 8.38 6.74 18.04
C GLN A 17 7.36 5.67 17.65
N VAL A 18 6.18 6.07 17.18
CA VAL A 18 5.16 5.14 16.67
C VAL A 18 5.68 4.36 15.46
N ALA A 19 6.36 5.02 14.52
CA ALA A 19 6.95 4.37 13.35
C ALA A 19 8.05 3.37 13.73
N GLU A 20 8.96 3.72 14.65
CA GLU A 20 10.02 2.81 15.12
C GLU A 20 9.45 1.65 15.94
N ALA A 21 8.41 1.88 16.76
CA ALA A 21 7.73 0.81 17.49
C ALA A 21 7.02 -0.19 16.55
N ALA A 22 6.59 0.26 15.37
CA ALA A 22 5.99 -0.58 14.35
C ALA A 22 7.01 -1.40 13.53
N ARG A 23 8.32 -1.17 13.68
CA ARG A 23 9.34 -2.00 13.01
C ARG A 23 9.27 -3.44 13.49
N GLN A 24 9.40 -4.36 12.54
CA GLN A 24 9.45 -5.79 12.82
C GLN A 24 10.75 -6.11 13.58
N GLN A 25 10.63 -6.42 14.87
CA GLN A 25 11.78 -6.75 15.72
C GLN A 25 12.19 -8.22 15.64
N GLU A 26 11.24 -9.11 15.33
CA GLU A 26 11.48 -10.54 15.23
C GLU A 26 11.17 -11.06 13.83
N TRP A 27 12.18 -11.63 13.16
CA TRP A 27 11.98 -12.39 11.93
C TRP A 27 11.53 -13.80 12.25
N ARG A 28 10.21 -14.02 12.28
CA ARG A 28 9.62 -15.34 12.57
C ARG A 28 9.50 -16.25 11.34
N LYS A 29 9.56 -15.69 10.12
CA LYS A 29 9.44 -16.47 8.88
C LYS A 29 10.80 -17.02 8.43
N PRO A 30 10.87 -18.27 7.93
CA PRO A 30 12.09 -18.80 7.31
C PRO A 30 12.47 -17.97 6.08
N SER A 31 13.77 -17.82 5.83
CA SER A 31 14.32 -17.02 4.73
C SER A 31 15.24 -17.88 3.87
N PHE A 32 14.93 -18.00 2.58
CA PHE A 32 15.76 -18.77 1.64
C PHE A 32 17.21 -18.27 1.61
N ALA A 33 17.42 -16.95 1.53
CA ALA A 33 18.77 -16.37 1.49
C ALA A 33 19.55 -16.65 2.77
N LYS A 34 18.90 -16.57 3.94
CA LYS A 34 19.53 -16.91 5.23
C LYS A 34 19.92 -18.38 5.29
N GLU A 35 19.01 -19.27 4.92
CA GLU A 35 19.25 -20.72 4.93
C GLU A 35 20.40 -21.09 3.99
N LEU A 36 20.41 -20.52 2.78
CA LEU A 36 21.48 -20.71 1.81
C LEU A 36 22.84 -20.23 2.35
N PHE A 37 22.88 -19.05 2.97
CA PHE A 37 24.10 -18.52 3.60
C PHE A 37 24.64 -19.45 4.70
N LEU A 38 23.74 -20.13 5.42
CA LEU A 38 24.08 -21.10 6.46
C LEU A 38 24.31 -22.53 5.91
N GLY A 39 24.44 -22.70 4.58
CA GLY A 39 24.71 -23.98 3.93
C GLY A 39 23.50 -24.92 3.82
N ARG A 40 22.28 -24.42 4.04
CA ARG A 40 21.04 -25.21 3.95
C ARG A 40 20.25 -24.82 2.71
N PHE A 41 20.21 -25.70 1.72
CA PHE A 41 19.45 -25.47 0.49
C PHE A 41 17.95 -25.75 0.69
N ARG A 42 17.17 -24.70 1.02
CA ARG A 42 15.73 -24.77 1.31
C ARG A 42 14.87 -24.28 0.14
N LEU A 43 14.97 -24.95 -1.00
CA LEU A 43 14.28 -24.57 -2.25
C LEU A 43 12.75 -24.45 -2.10
N ASP A 44 12.16 -25.21 -1.18
CA ASP A 44 10.74 -25.17 -0.82
C ASP A 44 10.24 -23.79 -0.37
N LEU A 45 11.14 -22.89 0.04
CA LEU A 45 10.78 -21.52 0.46
C LEU A 45 10.49 -20.57 -0.72
N ILE A 46 10.88 -20.93 -1.94
CA ILE A 46 10.75 -20.07 -3.13
C ILE A 46 10.21 -20.80 -4.37
N HIS A 47 10.13 -22.13 -4.34
CA HIS A 47 9.72 -22.95 -5.48
C HIS A 47 8.61 -23.95 -5.10
N PRO A 48 7.57 -24.13 -5.93
CA PRO A 48 7.28 -23.31 -7.12
C PRO A 48 7.01 -21.86 -6.75
N HIS A 49 7.10 -20.94 -7.72
CA HIS A 49 6.89 -19.53 -7.45
C HIS A 49 5.51 -19.33 -6.80
N PRO A 50 5.43 -18.66 -5.63
CA PRO A 50 4.16 -18.47 -4.95
C PRO A 50 3.25 -17.57 -5.80
N MET A 51 2.10 -18.10 -6.20
CA MET A 51 1.08 -17.38 -6.95
C MET A 51 0.00 -16.85 -6.02
N PRO A 52 -0.61 -15.70 -6.31
CA PRO A 52 -1.81 -15.25 -5.60
C PRO A 52 -2.97 -16.22 -5.86
N THR A 53 -3.96 -16.22 -4.96
CA THR A 53 -5.24 -16.90 -5.23
C THR A 53 -5.99 -16.19 -6.36
N ASP A 54 -6.88 -16.89 -7.05
CA ASP A 54 -7.68 -16.33 -8.15
C ASP A 54 -8.48 -15.10 -7.69
N GLU A 55 -9.08 -15.14 -6.50
CA GLU A 55 -9.81 -14.01 -5.92
C GLU A 55 -8.91 -12.79 -5.68
N ALA A 56 -7.69 -13.01 -5.19
CA ALA A 56 -6.73 -11.93 -4.94
C ALA A 56 -6.21 -11.35 -6.26
N ALA A 57 -6.02 -12.21 -7.28
CA ALA A 57 -5.64 -11.79 -8.62
C ALA A 57 -6.74 -10.95 -9.27
N GLN A 58 -7.97 -11.45 -9.28
CA GLN A 58 -9.13 -10.76 -9.84
C GLN A 58 -9.30 -9.36 -9.22
N ARG A 59 -9.34 -9.27 -7.88
CA ARG A 59 -9.47 -7.98 -7.18
C ARG A 59 -8.37 -7.00 -7.56
N GLY A 60 -7.14 -7.51 -7.66
CA GLY A 60 -5.99 -6.74 -8.05
C GLY A 60 -6.08 -6.19 -9.47
N GLU A 61 -6.40 -7.04 -10.45
CA GLU A 61 -6.54 -6.62 -11.85
C GLU A 61 -7.72 -5.66 -12.05
N GLU A 62 -8.85 -5.86 -11.35
CA GLU A 62 -10.00 -4.94 -11.37
C GLU A 62 -9.62 -3.54 -10.88
N PHE A 63 -8.81 -3.44 -9.81
CA PHE A 63 -8.32 -2.16 -9.31
C PHE A 63 -7.35 -1.51 -10.30
N LEU A 64 -6.38 -2.26 -10.82
CA LEU A 64 -5.39 -1.74 -11.78
C LEU A 64 -6.05 -1.21 -13.05
N ALA A 65 -7.11 -1.86 -13.54
CA ALA A 65 -7.85 -1.39 -14.71
C ALA A 65 -8.49 -0.01 -14.45
N LYS A 66 -9.15 0.17 -13.29
CA LYS A 66 -9.77 1.45 -12.91
C LYS A 66 -8.73 2.54 -12.65
N LEU A 67 -7.63 2.18 -11.97
CA LEU A 67 -6.55 3.12 -11.70
C LEU A 67 -5.91 3.60 -13.02
N ARG A 68 -5.62 2.68 -13.94
CA ARG A 68 -5.07 3.01 -15.26
C ARG A 68 -5.96 4.00 -16.01
N ASP A 69 -7.24 3.69 -16.15
CA ASP A 69 -8.20 4.57 -16.84
C ASP A 69 -8.24 5.96 -16.20
N PHE A 70 -8.27 6.04 -14.87
CA PHE A 70 -8.24 7.32 -14.16
C PHE A 70 -6.95 8.11 -14.40
N ILE A 71 -5.78 7.48 -14.28
CA ILE A 71 -4.50 8.16 -14.50
C ILE A 71 -4.42 8.66 -15.94
N GLU A 72 -4.77 7.82 -16.92
CA GLU A 72 -4.67 8.16 -18.34
C GLU A 72 -5.67 9.25 -18.77
N THR A 73 -6.84 9.34 -18.14
CA THR A 73 -7.91 10.26 -18.58
C THR A 73 -8.09 11.48 -17.70
N LYS A 74 -7.66 11.45 -16.43
CA LYS A 74 -7.93 12.51 -15.42
C LYS A 74 -6.69 13.14 -14.82
N VAL A 75 -5.50 12.59 -15.04
CA VAL A 75 -4.25 13.11 -14.44
C VAL A 75 -3.35 13.71 -15.52
N ASP A 76 -3.17 15.02 -15.45
CA ASP A 76 -2.19 15.74 -16.27
C ASP A 76 -0.88 15.91 -15.48
N GLY A 77 0.12 15.10 -15.81
CA GLY A 77 1.44 15.17 -15.16
C GLY A 77 2.20 16.47 -15.46
N ALA A 78 2.02 17.06 -16.65
CA ALA A 78 2.71 18.30 -17.01
C ALA A 78 2.15 19.50 -16.26
N LEU A 79 0.83 19.50 -16.01
CA LEU A 79 0.17 20.46 -15.13
C LEU A 79 0.72 20.36 -13.70
N ILE A 80 0.79 19.15 -13.13
CA ILE A 80 1.29 18.91 -11.77
C ILE A 80 2.72 19.42 -11.60
N GLU A 81 3.60 19.10 -12.55
CA GLU A 81 5.00 19.52 -12.52
C GLU A 81 5.11 21.06 -12.56
N ARG A 82 4.42 21.69 -13.53
CA ARG A 82 4.44 23.15 -13.70
C ARG A 82 3.96 23.90 -12.47
N GLU A 83 2.93 23.38 -11.81
CA GLU A 83 2.28 24.05 -10.67
C GLU A 83 2.84 23.58 -9.33
N SER A 84 3.72 22.58 -9.34
CA SER A 84 4.26 21.93 -8.13
C SER A 84 3.16 21.53 -7.14
N ARG A 85 2.00 21.12 -7.67
CA ARG A 85 0.80 20.82 -6.89
C ARG A 85 -0.05 19.78 -7.62
N ILE A 86 -0.58 18.82 -6.86
CA ILE A 86 -1.59 17.89 -7.35
C ILE A 86 -2.97 18.57 -7.27
N PRO A 87 -3.74 18.64 -8.36
CA PRO A 87 -5.09 19.21 -8.35
C PRO A 87 -6.03 18.48 -7.38
N ASP A 88 -6.96 19.22 -6.77
CA ASP A 88 -7.85 18.68 -5.73
C ASP A 88 -8.79 17.60 -6.29
N GLU A 89 -9.19 17.72 -7.56
CA GLU A 89 -9.98 16.72 -8.29
C GLU A 89 -9.22 15.41 -8.51
N VAL A 90 -7.91 15.46 -8.69
CA VAL A 90 -7.07 14.26 -8.79
C VAL A 90 -7.03 13.54 -7.45
N ILE A 91 -6.84 14.29 -6.35
CA ILE A 91 -6.87 13.73 -4.99
C ILE A 91 -8.25 13.14 -4.66
N ALA A 92 -9.33 13.83 -5.03
CA ALA A 92 -10.70 13.35 -4.84
C ALA A 92 -10.94 12.03 -5.61
N GLY A 93 -10.54 11.96 -6.88
CA GLY A 93 -10.68 10.74 -7.68
C GLY A 93 -9.85 9.57 -7.13
N LEU A 94 -8.61 9.81 -6.71
CA LEU A 94 -7.79 8.78 -6.04
C LEU A 94 -8.43 8.27 -4.74
N LYS A 95 -9.11 9.16 -4.00
CA LYS A 95 -9.87 8.79 -2.80
C LYS A 95 -11.08 7.94 -3.14
N GLU A 96 -11.84 8.30 -4.17
CA GLU A 96 -13.00 7.53 -4.64
C GLU A 96 -12.60 6.13 -5.13
N LEU A 97 -11.45 6.00 -5.79
CA LEU A 97 -10.88 4.71 -6.20
C LEU A 97 -10.40 3.85 -5.02
N GLY A 98 -10.22 4.43 -3.83
CA GLY A 98 -9.65 3.73 -2.67
C GLY A 98 -8.13 3.62 -2.68
N ALA A 99 -7.42 4.43 -3.49
CA ALA A 99 -5.96 4.37 -3.63
C ALA A 99 -5.21 4.64 -2.30
N PHE A 100 -5.82 5.38 -1.37
CA PHE A 100 -5.23 5.62 -0.04
C PHE A 100 -5.43 4.46 0.95
N GLY A 101 -6.14 3.40 0.57
CA GLY A 101 -6.47 2.25 1.41
C GLY A 101 -6.15 0.90 0.78
N MET A 102 -5.24 0.85 -0.21
CA MET A 102 -5.00 -0.33 -1.05
C MET A 102 -4.77 -1.63 -0.27
N LYS A 103 -3.91 -1.63 0.75
CA LYS A 103 -3.57 -2.84 1.53
C LYS A 103 -4.42 -3.04 2.79
N ILE A 104 -5.29 -2.09 3.12
CA ILE A 104 -6.13 -2.18 4.31
C ILE A 104 -7.16 -3.28 4.07
N ASP A 105 -7.43 -4.11 5.08
CA ASP A 105 -8.41 -5.19 5.00
C ASP A 105 -9.81 -4.64 4.67
N THR A 106 -10.58 -5.37 3.86
CA THR A 106 -11.91 -4.96 3.41
C THR A 106 -12.88 -4.77 4.57
N LYS A 107 -12.71 -5.50 5.68
CA LYS A 107 -13.53 -5.31 6.89
C LYS A 107 -13.36 -3.93 7.55
N TYR A 108 -12.27 -3.22 7.23
CA TYR A 108 -12.01 -1.86 7.68
C TYR A 108 -12.22 -0.82 6.57
N GLY A 109 -12.84 -1.21 5.45
CA GLY A 109 -13.10 -0.32 4.31
C GLY A 109 -11.92 -0.13 3.35
N GLY A 110 -10.89 -0.97 3.43
CA GLY A 110 -9.79 -0.97 2.46
C GLY A 110 -10.05 -1.85 1.23
N LEU A 111 -9.10 -1.88 0.31
CA LEU A 111 -9.20 -2.70 -0.91
C LEU A 111 -8.65 -4.13 -0.74
N GLY A 112 -7.98 -4.45 0.36
CA GLY A 112 -7.43 -5.79 0.62
C GLY A 112 -6.49 -6.31 -0.47
N LEU A 113 -5.75 -5.41 -1.13
CA LEU A 113 -4.77 -5.79 -2.15
C LEU A 113 -3.57 -6.49 -1.51
N THR A 114 -3.06 -7.51 -2.20
CA THR A 114 -1.81 -8.16 -1.82
C THR A 114 -0.62 -7.24 -2.09
N GLN A 115 0.54 -7.54 -1.50
CA GLN A 115 1.75 -6.74 -1.75
C GLN A 115 2.15 -6.72 -3.24
N VAL A 116 1.88 -7.79 -3.98
CA VAL A 116 2.13 -7.85 -5.44
C VAL A 116 1.32 -6.79 -6.17
N TYR A 117 0.01 -6.70 -5.89
CA TYR A 117 -0.86 -5.74 -6.56
C TYR A 117 -0.67 -4.30 -6.07
N TYR A 118 -0.32 -4.12 -4.79
CA TYR A 118 0.11 -2.82 -4.30
C TYR A 118 1.35 -2.30 -5.03
N ASN A 119 2.30 -3.19 -5.37
CA ASN A 119 3.51 -2.80 -6.11
C ASN A 119 3.26 -2.55 -7.61
N LYS A 120 2.21 -3.15 -8.18
CA LYS A 120 1.84 -2.96 -9.58
C LYS A 120 1.09 -1.63 -9.81
N ALA A 121 0.38 -1.17 -8.79
CA ALA A 121 -0.35 0.09 -8.80
C ALA A 121 0.61 1.29 -8.76
#